data_AF-W2H1V9-F1
#
_entry.id   AF-W2H1V9-F1
#
_cell.length_a   1.000
_cell.length_b   1.000
_cell.length_c   1.000
_cell.angle_alpha   90.00
_cell.angle_beta   90.00
_cell.angle_gamma   90.00
#
_symmetry.space_group_name_H-M   'P 1'
#
loop_
_entity.id
_entity.type
_entity.pdbx_description
1 polymer ?
#
loop_
_entity_poly.entity_id
_entity_poly.type
_entity_poly.pdbx_seq_one_letter_code
_entity_poly.pdbx_strand_id
1 'polypeptide(L)'
;MKVIPSVLALGAFVAALVFSPETACADVVEAVPGTELFEQFRPVYHFQAREKWMNDPCAPYYDEATGLYHMFYQLNPNSTIWGNMTWGHAVSKDQVTWEDYPDALHPFEDKWDNLGVFSGFAMNNAIDGKHTVFYTGVTALPISWKKEYLFGEHVVYATTDDGGKTWQKGSEPLIELPPQGLN
;
A
#
# COMPACT_ATOMS: atom_id res chain seq x y z
N MET A 1 15.49 -77.97 -3.60
CA MET A 1 15.24 -76.52 -3.49
C MET A 1 16.51 -75.82 -3.97
N LYS A 2 16.62 -75.23 -5.18
CA LYS A 2 15.91 -74.04 -5.74
C LYS A 2 15.88 -72.92 -4.67
N VAL A 3 16.48 -71.73 -4.81
CA VAL A 3 16.48 -70.72 -5.90
C VAL A 3 17.65 -69.70 -5.71
N ILE A 4 18.19 -69.14 -6.80
CA ILE A 4 19.15 -68.00 -6.95
C ILE A 4 18.33 -66.69 -7.11
N PRO A 5 18.82 -65.42 -7.18
CA PRO A 5 19.90 -64.61 -6.55
C PRO A 5 19.35 -63.35 -5.83
N SER A 6 20.21 -62.49 -5.28
CA SER A 6 19.92 -61.04 -5.29
C SER A 6 21.19 -60.18 -5.28
N VAL A 7 21.31 -59.39 -6.34
CA VAL A 7 22.21 -58.26 -6.55
C VAL A 7 21.71 -57.05 -5.76
N LEU A 8 22.59 -56.26 -5.14
CA LEU A 8 22.42 -54.82 -4.87
C LEU A 8 23.77 -54.29 -4.37
N ALA A 9 24.56 -53.53 -5.11
CA ALA A 9 24.36 -52.19 -5.69
C ALA A 9 25.36 -51.25 -5.00
N LEU A 10 26.28 -50.76 -5.83
CA LEU A 10 27.32 -49.78 -5.55
C LEU A 10 26.71 -48.55 -4.85
N GLY A 11 27.20 -48.19 -3.66
CA GLY A 11 26.81 -46.96 -2.97
C GLY A 11 27.30 -45.74 -3.75
N ALA A 12 26.41 -45.11 -4.50
CA ALA A 12 26.69 -43.86 -5.18
C ALA A 12 26.67 -42.70 -4.17
N PHE A 13 27.80 -42.01 -4.11
CA PHE A 13 27.98 -40.69 -3.53
C PHE A 13 26.94 -39.72 -4.11
N VAL A 14 26.02 -39.22 -3.28
CA VAL A 14 25.36 -37.94 -3.53
C VAL A 14 25.52 -37.14 -2.26
N ALA A 15 26.64 -36.41 -2.17
CA ALA A 15 26.70 -35.26 -1.29
C ALA A 15 25.64 -34.29 -1.82
N ALA A 16 24.46 -34.30 -1.19
CA ALA A 16 23.49 -33.25 -1.37
C ALA A 16 24.18 -31.97 -0.89
N LEU A 17 24.69 -31.19 -1.85
CA LEU A 17 24.80 -29.75 -1.71
C LEU A 17 23.39 -29.29 -1.36
N VAL A 18 23.12 -29.18 -0.06
CA VAL A 18 22.09 -28.31 0.47
C VAL A 18 22.51 -26.95 -0.08
N PHE A 19 21.87 -26.54 -1.17
CA PHE A 19 21.80 -25.13 -1.51
C PHE A 19 21.09 -24.48 -0.33
N SER A 20 21.86 -24.05 0.67
CA SER A 20 21.42 -22.97 1.54
C SER A 20 20.97 -21.85 0.61
N PRO A 21 19.75 -21.31 0.75
CA PRO A 21 19.32 -20.15 0.00
C PRO A 21 20.06 -18.86 0.44
N GLU A 22 21.31 -18.99 0.89
CA GLU A 22 22.26 -17.92 1.15
C GLU A 22 23.13 -17.65 -0.09
N THR A 23 22.66 -18.00 -1.29
CA THR A 23 23.20 -17.40 -2.52
C THR A 23 22.77 -15.94 -2.59
N ALA A 24 23.55 -15.10 -1.91
CA ALA A 24 23.75 -13.68 -2.19
C ALA A 24 22.48 -12.86 -2.47
N CYS A 25 21.65 -12.61 -1.45
CA CYS A 25 21.18 -11.24 -1.33
C CYS A 25 22.43 -10.42 -1.03
N ALA A 26 23.00 -9.77 -2.06
CA ALA A 26 23.88 -8.64 -1.79
C ALA A 26 23.16 -7.76 -0.76
N ASP A 27 23.89 -7.22 0.23
CA ASP A 27 23.34 -6.27 1.17
C ASP A 27 22.58 -5.21 0.36
N VAL A 28 21.24 -5.23 0.47
CA VAL A 28 20.40 -4.29 -0.29
C VAL A 28 20.65 -2.94 0.34
N VAL A 29 21.53 -2.15 -0.29
CA VAL A 29 21.82 -0.79 0.14
C VAL A 29 20.63 0.06 -0.29
N GLU A 30 19.94 0.64 0.69
CA GLU A 30 18.88 1.58 0.41
C GLU A 30 19.46 2.83 -0.28
N ALA A 31 18.86 3.22 -1.40
CA ALA A 31 19.21 4.45 -2.10
C ALA A 31 18.67 5.65 -1.31
N VAL A 32 19.56 6.47 -0.75
CA VAL A 32 19.19 7.65 0.05
C VAL A 32 18.87 8.83 -0.89
N PRO A 33 17.79 9.60 -0.67
CA PRO A 33 17.48 10.77 -1.49
C PRO A 33 18.66 11.73 -1.66
N GLY A 34 18.85 12.22 -2.88
CA GLY A 34 19.95 13.14 -3.24
C GLY A 34 21.30 12.46 -3.50
N THR A 35 21.38 11.12 -3.45
CA THR A 35 22.58 10.37 -3.85
C THR A 35 22.53 9.94 -5.31
N GLU A 36 23.69 9.68 -5.91
CA GLU A 36 23.78 9.16 -7.29
C GLU A 36 22.97 7.88 -7.46
N LEU A 37 23.02 6.97 -6.49
CA LEU A 37 22.26 5.72 -6.51
C LEU A 37 20.75 5.96 -6.55
N PHE A 38 20.25 6.98 -5.84
CA PHE A 38 18.83 7.33 -5.84
C PHE A 38 18.40 7.95 -7.16
N GLU A 39 19.23 8.82 -7.75
CA GLU A 39 18.90 9.52 -8.99
C GLU A 39 19.14 8.70 -10.26
N GLN A 40 20.00 7.67 -10.21
CA GLN A 40 20.45 6.92 -11.38
C GLN A 40 19.32 6.40 -12.28
N PHE A 41 18.23 5.93 -11.67
CA PHE A 41 17.09 5.34 -12.38
C PHE A 41 15.75 6.02 -12.05
N ARG A 42 15.79 7.14 -11.31
CA ARG A 42 14.57 7.82 -10.88
C ARG A 42 13.95 8.58 -12.06
N PRO A 43 12.67 8.33 -12.41
CA PRO A 43 11.98 9.09 -13.45
C PRO A 43 11.91 10.58 -13.10
N VAL A 44 11.92 11.47 -14.11
CA VAL A 44 11.81 12.93 -13.88
C VAL A 44 10.62 13.60 -14.58
N TYR A 45 9.86 12.84 -15.39
CA TYR A 45 8.70 13.32 -16.15
C TYR A 45 7.39 12.60 -15.81
N HIS A 46 7.37 11.83 -14.72
CA HIS A 46 6.18 11.11 -14.26
C HIS A 46 5.94 11.43 -12.79
N PHE A 47 4.66 11.39 -12.39
CA PHE A 47 4.30 11.48 -10.99
C PHE A 47 4.92 10.32 -10.21
N GLN A 48 5.47 10.63 -9.04
CA GLN A 48 6.01 9.65 -8.10
C GLN A 48 6.01 10.23 -6.68
N ALA A 49 6.05 9.36 -5.68
CA ALA A 49 6.30 9.75 -4.32
C ALA A 49 7.71 10.35 -4.17
N ARG A 50 7.92 11.19 -3.15
CA ARG A 50 9.22 11.78 -2.81
C ARG A 50 10.32 10.74 -2.68
N GLU A 51 10.00 9.61 -2.05
CA GLU A 51 10.89 8.49 -1.78
C GLU A 51 10.06 7.27 -1.35
N LYS A 52 10.76 6.15 -1.10
CA LYS A 52 10.20 4.91 -0.52
C LYS A 52 9.17 4.21 -1.41
N TRP A 53 8.34 3.34 -0.83
CA TRP A 53 7.35 2.54 -1.54
C TRP A 53 6.10 3.36 -1.87
N MET A 54 5.66 3.32 -3.13
CA MET A 54 4.35 3.80 -3.55
C MET A 54 3.62 2.76 -4.40
N ASN A 55 2.29 2.80 -4.39
CA ASN A 55 1.47 2.05 -5.33
C ASN A 55 0.22 2.85 -5.77
N ASP A 56 -0.97 2.34 -5.49
CA ASP A 56 -2.24 2.75 -6.06
C ASP A 56 -2.46 4.26 -5.94
N PRO A 57 -2.87 4.97 -7.01
CA PRO A 57 -3.48 6.28 -6.88
C PRO A 57 -4.80 6.14 -6.11
N CYS A 58 -5.01 7.03 -5.15
CA CYS A 58 -6.14 7.01 -4.23
C CYS A 58 -6.87 8.35 -4.31
N ALA A 59 -8.18 8.33 -4.58
CA ALA A 59 -9.04 9.51 -4.51
C ALA A 59 -8.55 10.80 -5.22
N PRO A 60 -8.07 10.77 -6.48
CA PRO A 60 -7.76 12.00 -7.20
C PRO A 60 -9.02 12.85 -7.42
N TYR A 61 -8.94 14.16 -7.23
CA TYR A 61 -10.05 15.08 -7.51
C TYR A 61 -9.56 16.48 -7.90
N TYR A 62 -10.47 17.28 -8.45
CA TYR A 62 -10.26 18.70 -8.70
C TYR A 62 -11.08 19.53 -7.72
N ASP A 63 -10.43 20.49 -7.07
CA ASP A 63 -11.06 21.46 -6.19
C ASP A 63 -11.31 22.76 -6.97
N GLU A 64 -12.58 23.03 -7.29
CA GLU A 64 -12.98 24.25 -8.00
C GLU A 64 -12.72 25.53 -7.19
N ALA A 65 -12.74 25.46 -5.86
CA ALA A 65 -12.57 26.63 -4.99
C ALA A 65 -11.11 27.12 -4.97
N THR A 66 -10.16 26.19 -5.00
CA THR A 66 -8.72 26.49 -4.99
C THR A 66 -8.10 26.45 -6.39
N GLY A 67 -8.76 25.79 -7.35
CA GLY A 67 -8.26 25.54 -8.69
C GLY A 67 -7.16 24.49 -8.75
N LEU A 68 -7.07 23.60 -7.75
CA LEU A 68 -6.03 22.58 -7.62
C LEU A 68 -6.56 21.18 -7.96
N TYR A 69 -5.73 20.41 -8.67
CA TYR A 69 -5.84 18.95 -8.74
C TYR A 69 -5.16 18.35 -7.53
N HIS A 70 -5.88 17.54 -6.76
CA HIS A 70 -5.36 16.75 -5.67
C HIS A 70 -5.08 15.33 -6.16
N MET A 71 -3.88 14.83 -5.89
CA MET A 71 -3.48 13.44 -6.12
C MET A 71 -3.06 12.83 -4.79
N PHE A 72 -3.73 11.74 -4.40
CA PHE A 72 -3.26 10.90 -3.31
C PHE A 72 -2.82 9.56 -3.85
N TYR A 73 -1.97 8.87 -3.10
CA TYR A 73 -1.42 7.59 -3.48
C TYR A 73 -1.05 6.79 -2.23
N GLN A 74 -1.12 5.46 -2.30
CA GLN A 74 -0.61 4.64 -1.20
C GLN A 74 0.90 4.80 -1.08
N LEU A 75 1.37 5.03 0.14
CA LEU A 75 2.76 5.27 0.52
C LEU A 75 3.09 4.43 1.76
N ASN A 76 4.28 3.83 1.78
CA ASN A 76 4.94 3.47 3.03
C ASN A 76 6.04 4.50 3.32
N PRO A 77 5.86 5.43 4.27
CA PRO A 77 6.85 6.48 4.53
C PRO A 77 8.13 5.92 5.16
N ASN A 78 8.11 4.68 5.67
CA ASN A 78 9.18 4.11 6.46
C ASN A 78 10.02 3.07 5.71
N SER A 79 9.62 2.65 4.51
CA SER A 79 10.31 1.55 3.83
C SER A 79 10.05 1.49 2.32
N THR A 80 10.98 0.88 1.59
CA THR A 80 10.88 0.55 0.16
C THR A 80 10.12 -0.75 -0.10
N ILE A 81 9.48 -1.33 0.92
CA ILE A 81 8.59 -2.49 0.80
C ILE A 81 7.18 -2.14 1.26
N TRP A 82 6.20 -2.89 0.76
CA TRP A 82 4.81 -2.74 1.15
C TRP A 82 4.60 -2.97 2.67
N GLY A 83 3.85 -2.08 3.30
CA GLY A 83 3.43 -2.13 4.71
C GLY A 83 3.09 -0.74 5.23
N ASN A 84 2.38 -0.62 6.36
CA ASN A 84 2.04 0.68 6.97
C ASN A 84 1.41 1.68 5.97
N MET A 85 0.44 1.21 5.18
CA MET A 85 -0.15 2.01 4.09
C MET A 85 -0.76 3.29 4.62
N THR A 86 -0.25 4.38 4.09
CA THR A 86 -0.62 5.78 4.34
C THR A 86 -1.03 6.38 2.99
N TRP A 87 -1.83 7.44 2.97
CA TRP A 87 -2.01 8.23 1.74
C TRP A 87 -1.01 9.38 1.70
N GLY A 88 -0.03 9.30 0.78
CA GLY A 88 0.76 10.46 0.38
C GLY A 88 -0.09 11.45 -0.42
N HIS A 89 0.31 12.71 -0.48
CA HIS A 89 -0.48 13.78 -1.09
C HIS A 89 0.39 14.77 -1.88
N ALA A 90 -0.04 15.09 -3.09
CA ALA A 90 0.49 16.20 -3.87
C ALA A 90 -0.65 16.94 -4.58
N VAL A 91 -0.40 18.20 -4.92
CA VAL A 91 -1.32 19.06 -5.67
C VAL A 91 -0.70 19.59 -6.94
N SER A 92 -1.52 19.93 -7.91
CA SER A 92 -1.07 20.51 -9.18
C SER A 92 -2.08 21.50 -9.74
N LYS A 93 -1.61 22.45 -10.55
CA LYS A 93 -2.47 23.36 -11.33
C LYS A 93 -2.65 22.90 -12.78
N ASP A 94 -1.78 22.02 -13.28
CA ASP A 94 -1.68 21.65 -14.69
C ASP A 94 -1.58 20.13 -14.93
N GLN A 95 -1.61 19.31 -13.87
CA GLN A 95 -1.41 17.86 -13.86
C GLN A 95 -0.02 17.39 -14.33
N VAL A 96 0.92 18.32 -14.52
CA VAL A 96 2.29 18.05 -14.99
C VAL A 96 3.30 18.41 -13.91
N THR A 97 3.16 19.59 -13.31
CA THR A 97 4.00 20.08 -12.21
C THR A 97 3.27 19.86 -10.89
N TRP A 98 3.93 19.16 -9.97
CA TRP A 98 3.33 18.73 -8.71
C TRP A 98 4.06 19.36 -7.53
N GLU A 99 3.27 19.88 -6.58
CA GLU A 99 3.73 20.35 -5.29
C GLU A 99 3.34 19.32 -4.22
N ASP A 100 4.35 18.93 -3.48
CA ASP A 100 4.28 17.96 -2.41
C ASP A 100 3.54 18.53 -1.17
N TYR A 101 2.46 17.87 -0.73
CA TYR A 101 1.70 18.23 0.47
C TYR A 101 1.95 17.23 1.61
N PRO A 102 1.68 17.57 2.89
CA PRO A 102 1.78 16.60 3.98
C PRO A 102 0.95 15.35 3.69
N ASP A 103 1.43 14.18 4.14
CA ASP A 103 0.68 12.93 4.05
C ASP A 103 -0.73 13.11 4.64
N ALA A 104 -1.74 12.62 3.93
CA ALA A 104 -3.13 12.94 4.18
C ALA A 104 -3.77 12.06 5.26
N LEU A 105 -3.50 10.74 5.22
CA LEU A 105 -4.13 9.75 6.10
C LEU A 105 -3.11 8.69 6.54
N HIS A 106 -2.93 8.53 7.85
CA HIS A 106 -2.06 7.51 8.47
C HIS A 106 -2.86 6.48 9.25
N PRO A 107 -2.45 5.20 9.33
CA PRO A 107 -3.08 4.23 10.22
C PRO A 107 -2.95 4.67 11.69
N PHE A 108 -4.00 4.47 12.49
CA PHE A 108 -3.99 4.78 13.93
C PHE A 108 -4.60 3.63 14.74
N GLU A 109 -4.05 3.35 15.92
CA GLU A 109 -4.45 2.19 16.75
C GLU A 109 -5.94 2.18 17.13
N ASP A 110 -6.54 3.35 17.33
CA ASP A 110 -7.94 3.53 17.75
C ASP A 110 -8.91 3.71 16.57
N LYS A 111 -8.49 3.37 15.34
CA LYS A 111 -9.28 3.52 14.12
C LYS A 111 -9.49 2.19 13.42
N TRP A 112 -10.53 2.15 12.59
CA TRP A 112 -10.88 1.05 11.69
C TRP A 112 -9.91 0.88 10.50
N ASP A 113 -8.69 1.42 10.62
CA ASP A 113 -7.62 1.36 9.64
C ASP A 113 -6.24 1.18 10.28
N ASN A 114 -6.20 0.66 11.51
CA ASN A 114 -4.98 0.50 12.30
C ASN A 114 -3.88 -0.35 11.65
N LEU A 115 -4.20 -1.18 10.65
CA LEU A 115 -3.22 -1.95 9.87
C LEU A 115 -2.96 -1.38 8.46
N GLY A 116 -3.70 -0.35 8.04
CA GLY A 116 -3.47 0.32 6.76
C GLY A 116 -4.67 1.11 6.23
N VAL A 117 -4.34 2.22 5.57
CA VAL A 117 -5.27 3.06 4.80
C VAL A 117 -5.15 2.66 3.33
N PHE A 118 -6.07 1.82 2.85
CA PHE A 118 -6.07 1.33 1.47
C PHE A 118 -6.77 2.30 0.51
N SER A 119 -6.91 1.89 -0.76
CA SER A 119 -7.40 2.74 -1.85
C SER A 119 -8.83 3.21 -1.64
N GLY A 120 -9.19 4.30 -2.32
CA GLY A 120 -10.45 4.99 -2.09
C GLY A 120 -10.78 6.02 -3.17
N PHE A 121 -11.85 6.78 -2.95
CA PHE A 121 -12.34 7.84 -3.82
C PHE A 121 -12.76 9.08 -3.04
N ALA A 122 -12.91 10.21 -3.73
CA ALA A 122 -13.38 11.48 -3.15
C ALA A 122 -14.78 11.83 -3.67
N MET A 123 -15.57 12.54 -2.85
CA MET A 123 -16.88 13.04 -3.21
C MET A 123 -17.15 14.39 -2.52
N ASN A 124 -17.65 15.34 -3.30
CA ASN A 124 -18.17 16.61 -2.79
C ASN A 124 -19.56 16.46 -2.17
N ASN A 125 -19.88 17.29 -1.18
CA ASN A 125 -21.21 17.37 -0.57
C ASN A 125 -21.75 16.02 -0.08
N ALA A 126 -20.90 15.24 0.61
CA ALA A 126 -21.25 13.91 1.10
C ALA A 126 -21.61 13.94 2.58
N ILE A 127 -20.68 13.60 3.48
CA ILE A 127 -20.97 13.57 4.93
C ILE A 127 -21.08 15.01 5.45
N ASP A 128 -22.24 15.34 6.04
CA ASP A 128 -22.58 16.68 6.54
C ASP A 128 -22.36 17.80 5.51
N GLY A 129 -22.51 17.49 4.23
CA GLY A 129 -22.28 18.42 3.12
C GLY A 129 -20.81 18.76 2.87
N LYS A 130 -19.87 18.07 3.52
CA LYS A 130 -18.43 18.29 3.37
C LYS A 130 -17.83 17.54 2.19
N HIS A 131 -16.68 18.02 1.74
CA HIS A 131 -15.81 17.22 0.89
C HIS A 131 -15.28 16.03 1.70
N THR A 132 -15.46 14.83 1.17
CA THR A 132 -15.22 13.58 1.90
C THR A 132 -14.45 12.61 1.03
N VAL A 133 -13.46 11.93 1.61
CA VAL A 133 -12.85 10.74 1.01
C VAL A 133 -13.42 9.50 1.68
N PHE A 134 -13.64 8.48 0.87
CA PHE A 134 -14.08 7.15 1.27
C PHE A 134 -12.97 6.18 0.90
N TYR A 135 -12.61 5.30 1.81
CA TYR A 135 -11.47 4.41 1.61
C TYR A 135 -11.66 3.09 2.34
N THR A 136 -10.86 2.10 1.94
CA THR A 136 -10.81 0.83 2.64
C THR A 136 -9.89 0.96 3.87
N GLY A 137 -10.46 0.87 5.06
CA GLY A 137 -9.73 0.76 6.32
C GLY A 137 -9.44 -0.70 6.64
N VAL A 138 -8.20 -1.00 7.01
CA VAL A 138 -7.74 -2.37 7.28
C VAL A 138 -7.51 -2.62 8.77
N THR A 139 -8.12 -3.69 9.30
CA THR A 139 -7.98 -4.11 10.70
C THR A 139 -7.47 -5.54 10.88
N ALA A 140 -7.43 -6.35 9.82
CA ALA A 140 -6.84 -7.68 9.84
C ALA A 140 -6.00 -7.97 8.58
N LEU A 141 -4.86 -8.63 8.77
CA LEU A 141 -3.93 -9.06 7.72
C LEU A 141 -3.49 -10.51 8.00
N PRO A 142 -3.09 -11.30 6.98
CA PRO A 142 -2.95 -10.93 5.57
C PRO A 142 -4.27 -10.99 4.80
N ILE A 143 -4.43 -10.10 3.82
CA ILE A 143 -5.54 -10.13 2.86
C ILE A 143 -5.02 -10.65 1.53
N SER A 144 -5.65 -11.71 1.01
CA SER A 144 -5.34 -12.26 -0.32
C SER A 144 -6.46 -13.17 -0.78
N TRP A 145 -6.79 -13.12 -2.07
CA TRP A 145 -7.72 -14.05 -2.72
C TRP A 145 -7.31 -15.53 -2.63
N LYS A 146 -6.05 -15.82 -2.28
CA LYS A 146 -5.54 -17.20 -2.08
C LYS A 146 -5.70 -17.72 -0.65
N LYS A 147 -6.17 -16.89 0.28
CA LYS A 147 -6.25 -17.19 1.71
C LYS A 147 -7.69 -17.08 2.18
N GLU A 148 -7.96 -17.71 3.31
CA GLU A 148 -9.22 -17.47 4.03
C GLU A 148 -9.33 -15.98 4.38
N TYR A 149 -10.52 -15.43 4.18
CA TYR A 149 -10.78 -14.02 4.39
C TYR A 149 -11.02 -13.73 5.88
N LEU A 150 -10.31 -12.74 6.41
CA LEU A 150 -10.31 -12.41 7.85
C LEU A 150 -11.30 -11.30 8.23
N PHE A 151 -12.13 -10.84 7.30
CA PHE A 151 -13.13 -9.80 7.54
C PHE A 151 -12.54 -8.47 8.04
N GLY A 152 -11.32 -8.15 7.60
CA GLY A 152 -10.57 -6.98 8.05
C GLY A 152 -10.58 -5.79 7.11
N GLU A 153 -11.46 -5.73 6.10
CA GLU A 153 -11.57 -4.58 5.20
C GLU A 153 -12.93 -3.91 5.39
N HIS A 154 -12.93 -2.62 5.70
CA HIS A 154 -14.13 -1.84 5.98
C HIS A 154 -14.16 -0.60 5.10
N VAL A 155 -15.33 -0.17 4.63
CA VAL A 155 -15.47 1.15 4.01
C VAL A 155 -15.63 2.18 5.11
N VAL A 156 -14.64 3.06 5.22
CA VAL A 156 -14.57 4.17 6.18
C VAL A 156 -14.44 5.49 5.41
N TYR A 157 -14.43 6.61 6.13
CA TYR A 157 -14.36 7.93 5.52
C TYR A 157 -13.53 8.93 6.33
N ALA A 158 -13.12 10.00 5.67
CA ALA A 158 -12.57 11.19 6.32
C ALA A 158 -13.10 12.46 5.62
N THR A 159 -13.36 13.50 6.39
CA THR A 159 -13.83 14.81 5.88
C THR A 159 -12.71 15.84 5.96
N THR A 160 -12.81 16.91 5.18
CA THR A 160 -11.91 18.06 5.28
C THR A 160 -12.70 19.36 5.43
N ASP A 161 -12.16 20.29 6.22
CA ASP A 161 -12.70 21.66 6.41
C ASP A 161 -11.76 22.73 5.82
N ASP A 162 -10.61 22.34 5.24
CA ASP A 162 -9.54 23.25 4.83
C ASP A 162 -9.04 23.02 3.39
N GLY A 163 -9.93 22.50 2.54
CA GLY A 163 -9.64 22.27 1.12
C GLY A 163 -8.69 21.10 0.91
N GLY A 164 -8.84 20.03 1.70
CA GLY A 164 -8.07 18.79 1.54
C GLY A 164 -6.64 18.84 2.06
N LYS A 165 -6.29 19.85 2.89
CA LYS A 165 -4.97 19.94 3.53
C LYS A 165 -4.89 19.06 4.77
N THR A 166 -5.99 18.96 5.52
CA THR A 166 -6.13 18.06 6.65
C THR A 166 -7.43 17.29 6.57
N TRP A 167 -7.42 16.11 7.20
CA TRP A 167 -8.53 15.16 7.14
C TRP A 167 -8.89 14.68 8.54
N GLN A 168 -10.18 14.73 8.86
CA GLN A 168 -10.76 14.20 10.08
C GLN A 168 -11.45 12.87 9.77
N LYS A 169 -10.89 11.77 10.28
CA LYS A 169 -11.45 10.42 10.10
C LYS A 169 -12.76 10.25 10.85
N GLY A 170 -13.70 9.55 10.23
CA GLY A 170 -14.91 9.07 10.89
C GLY A 170 -14.61 8.13 12.05
N SER A 171 -15.55 8.03 12.99
CA SER A 171 -15.42 7.14 14.15
C SER A 171 -15.84 5.69 13.87
N GLU A 172 -16.75 5.48 12.92
CA GLU A 172 -17.34 4.17 12.60
C GLU A 172 -17.25 3.88 11.10
N PRO A 173 -17.22 2.60 10.69
CA PRO A 173 -17.28 2.22 9.30
C PRO A 173 -18.68 2.48 8.73
N LEU A 174 -18.73 2.88 7.47
CA LEU A 174 -19.96 3.00 6.69
C LEU A 174 -20.42 1.63 6.17
N ILE A 175 -19.46 0.76 5.86
CA ILE A 175 -19.70 -0.64 5.51
C ILE A 175 -18.68 -1.48 6.26
N GLU A 176 -19.13 -2.16 7.31
CA GLU A 176 -18.27 -2.96 8.18
C GLU A 176 -17.96 -4.34 7.58
N LEU A 177 -18.93 -4.97 6.92
CA LEU A 177 -18.80 -6.36 6.46
C LEU A 177 -19.16 -6.49 4.97
N PRO A 178 -18.59 -7.50 4.27
CA PRO A 178 -19.00 -7.82 2.92
C PRO A 178 -20.50 -8.19 2.87
N PRO A 179 -21.13 -8.11 1.69
CA PRO A 179 -22.52 -8.51 1.54
C PRO A 179 -22.76 -9.93 2.02
N GLN A 180 -23.88 -10.12 2.73
CA GLN A 180 -24.21 -11.40 3.33
C GLN A 180 -24.26 -12.52 2.27
N GLY A 181 -23.57 -13.62 2.54
CA GLY A 181 -23.59 -14.82 1.69
C GLY A 181 -22.56 -14.82 0.55
N LEU A 182 -21.61 -13.88 0.51
CA LEU A 182 -20.57 -13.78 -0.53
C LEU A 182 -19.14 -14.13 -0.05
N ASN A 183 -19.00 -15.04 0.91
CA ASN A 183 -17.70 -15.40 1.50
C ASN A 183 -17.38 -16.89 1.30
#